data_AF-S9UU77-F1
#
_entry.id   AF-S9UU77-F1
#
_cell.length_a   1.000
_cell.length_b   1.000
_cell.length_c   1.000
_cell.angle_alpha   90.00
_cell.angle_beta   90.00
_cell.angle_gamma   90.00
#
_symmetry.space_group_name_H-M   'P 1'
#
loop_
_entity.id
_entity.type
_entity.pdbx_description
1 polymer ?
#
loop_
_entity_poly.entity_id
_entity_poly.type
_entity_poly.pdbx_seq_one_letter_code
_entity_poly.pdbx_strand_id
1 'polypeptide(L)'
;MAATEAVVSSQEVRSTLLIGIGDADRMTAKDIKEALEKGDTKARATALENMIRLHLNGESQNHMIMTVIKYITPVEDHLIKKLVLYFWEVVDRTDKDGNLLSVMILICSFLRNDLQHHPNEYVRGLTLRFLCKVKERDLVEPLIGPVLQNLKHSESYVRRNAVLAVHAIYGKFPDLMPDAPEQIEELLLDERDVSTRRNGFDMLAKCVPDRAAHFLSVFRESSDLVESGSVFLLSVVDFCQQAIRLNPYDRARYVPILFAVLQSKNPAVRFQCAATLLTLSSSPTALREATLTFVDILKTHSDNSVRLIVIEKLDEMRKRYLSVLQSAMLDILSTLPNSSTAIRQRVITFAVELVTSKNMDAFVQAVKRELGRATGDSADAASVEYKQVLVRALSTALIRRPQCGSSILPVLLDNMCDSPAVGSDVMVLVKEVLRSHPELREQTMHKLRGSSPSSPRPASCARCCGSSARTRRRPRSSRRPSSC
;
A
#
# COMPACT_ATOMS: atom_id res chain seq x y z
N MET A 1 -8.39 19.87 -1.30
CA MET A 1 -8.76 18.99 -2.44
C MET A 1 -10.21 18.62 -2.26
N ALA A 2 -11.10 19.13 -3.11
CA ALA A 2 -12.50 18.73 -3.14
C ALA A 2 -12.55 17.22 -3.45
N ALA A 3 -13.22 16.44 -2.62
CA ALA A 3 -13.46 15.03 -2.87
C ALA A 3 -14.28 14.92 -4.15
N THR A 4 -13.72 14.30 -5.17
CA THR A 4 -14.47 13.88 -6.35
C THR A 4 -15.46 12.83 -5.87
N GLU A 5 -16.73 13.20 -5.68
CA GLU A 5 -17.81 12.25 -5.44
C GLU A 5 -17.86 11.32 -6.66
N ALA A 6 -17.43 10.06 -6.46
CA ALA A 6 -17.65 9.03 -7.46
C ALA A 6 -19.17 8.91 -7.65
N VAL A 7 -19.64 9.07 -8.89
CA VAL A 7 -21.04 8.83 -9.25
C VAL A 7 -21.26 7.32 -9.13
N VAL A 8 -21.69 6.88 -7.95
CA VAL A 8 -22.05 5.50 -7.68
C VAL A 8 -23.44 5.26 -8.29
N SER A 9 -23.60 4.19 -9.07
CA SER A 9 -24.92 3.82 -9.63
C SER A 9 -25.93 3.65 -8.50
N SER A 10 -27.20 4.03 -8.69
CA SER A 10 -28.26 3.81 -7.69
C SER A 10 -28.38 2.35 -7.25
N GLN A 11 -27.98 1.41 -8.12
CA GLN A 11 -27.89 -0.03 -7.84
C GLN A 11 -26.73 -0.37 -6.88
N GLU A 12 -25.56 0.25 -7.07
CA GLU A 12 -24.37 0.08 -6.22
C GLU A 12 -24.53 0.80 -4.87
N VAL A 13 -25.31 1.88 -4.80
CA VAL A 13 -25.66 2.57 -3.53
C VAL A 13 -26.45 1.66 -2.59
N ARG A 14 -27.17 0.66 -3.14
CA ARG A 14 -28.08 -0.21 -2.38
C ARG A 14 -27.53 -1.60 -2.08
N SER A 15 -26.54 -2.12 -2.81
CA SER A 15 -25.94 -3.44 -2.53
C SER A 15 -24.46 -3.51 -2.90
N THR A 16 -23.65 -4.08 -2.00
CA THR A 16 -22.23 -4.43 -2.25
C THR A 16 -22.02 -5.72 -3.04
N LEU A 17 -23.08 -6.46 -3.38
CA LEU A 17 -22.99 -7.73 -4.10
C LEU A 17 -23.66 -7.59 -5.48
N LEU A 18 -22.84 -7.48 -6.54
CA LEU A 18 -23.29 -7.62 -7.92
C LEU A 18 -23.37 -9.13 -8.24
N ILE A 19 -24.57 -9.68 -8.25
CA ILE A 19 -24.79 -11.06 -8.71
C ILE A 19 -24.77 -11.01 -10.24
N GLY A 20 -23.73 -11.60 -10.85
CA GLY A 20 -23.64 -11.73 -12.30
C GLY A 20 -24.83 -12.49 -12.88
N ILE A 21 -25.34 -12.00 -14.01
CA ILE A 21 -26.41 -12.63 -14.79
C ILE A 21 -25.81 -13.87 -15.46
N GLY A 22 -25.78 -15.00 -14.76
CA GLY A 22 -25.86 -16.28 -15.44
C GLY A 22 -27.29 -16.50 -15.92
N ASP A 23 -27.48 -17.32 -16.95
CA ASP A 23 -28.78 -17.84 -17.39
C ASP A 23 -29.46 -18.64 -16.27
N ALA A 24 -29.94 -17.95 -15.23
CA ALA A 24 -30.76 -18.53 -14.19
C ALA A 24 -32.19 -18.64 -14.73
N ASP A 25 -32.83 -19.78 -14.49
CA ASP A 25 -34.24 -20.02 -14.80
C ASP A 25 -35.09 -18.84 -14.33
N ARG A 26 -35.63 -18.09 -15.28
CA ARG A 26 -36.52 -16.96 -15.01
C ARG A 26 -37.81 -17.48 -14.39
N MET A 27 -37.87 -17.53 -13.06
CA MET A 27 -39.10 -17.80 -12.33
C MET A 27 -40.07 -16.63 -12.52
N THR A 28 -41.33 -16.90 -12.83
CA THR A 28 -42.34 -15.83 -12.86
C THR A 28 -42.68 -15.38 -11.44
N ALA A 29 -43.24 -14.17 -11.28
CA ALA A 29 -43.65 -13.66 -9.96
C ALA A 29 -44.64 -14.60 -9.24
N LYS A 30 -45.47 -15.32 -10.01
CA LYS A 30 -46.40 -16.32 -9.47
C LYS A 30 -45.65 -17.54 -8.93
N ASP A 31 -44.69 -18.07 -9.68
CA ASP A 31 -43.88 -19.22 -9.25
C ASP A 31 -43.04 -18.89 -8.01
N ILE A 32 -42.50 -17.67 -7.95
CA ILE A 32 -41.78 -17.15 -6.77
C ILE A 32 -42.72 -17.17 -5.57
N LYS A 33 -43.92 -16.59 -5.70
CA LYS A 33 -44.88 -16.54 -4.58
C LYS A 33 -45.26 -17.94 -4.10
N GLU A 34 -45.57 -18.87 -5.01
CA GLU A 34 -45.92 -20.24 -4.66
C GLU A 34 -44.77 -20.98 -3.97
N ALA A 35 -43.53 -20.80 -4.45
CA ALA A 35 -42.35 -21.38 -3.84
C ALA A 35 -42.05 -20.79 -2.44
N LEU A 36 -42.28 -19.50 -2.22
CA LEU A 36 -42.11 -18.87 -0.91
C LEU A 36 -43.15 -19.37 0.11
N GLU A 37 -44.40 -19.56 -0.31
CA GLU A 37 -45.49 -19.98 0.58
C GLU A 37 -45.44 -21.49 0.90
N LYS A 38 -45.21 -22.34 -0.11
CA LYS A 38 -45.40 -23.79 0.00
C LYS A 38 -44.15 -24.62 -0.27
N GLY A 39 -43.07 -24.01 -0.75
CA GLY A 39 -41.82 -24.71 -1.06
C GLY A 39 -41.09 -25.24 0.17
N ASP A 40 -40.19 -26.19 -0.06
CA ASP A 40 -39.22 -26.65 0.94
C ASP A 40 -38.12 -25.59 1.17
N THR A 41 -37.22 -25.83 2.14
CA THR A 41 -36.15 -24.87 2.48
C THR A 41 -35.30 -24.48 1.27
N LYS A 42 -35.02 -25.43 0.36
CA LYS A 42 -34.25 -25.16 -0.86
C LYS A 42 -35.03 -24.34 -1.87
N ALA A 43 -36.29 -24.69 -2.16
CA ALA A 43 -37.14 -23.92 -3.06
C ALA A 43 -37.38 -22.49 -2.55
N ARG A 44 -37.57 -22.32 -1.23
CA ARG A 44 -37.69 -21.00 -0.58
C ARG A 44 -36.43 -20.17 -0.75
N ALA A 45 -35.25 -20.77 -0.56
CA ALA A 45 -33.97 -20.09 -0.75
C ALA A 45 -33.80 -19.64 -2.22
N THR A 46 -34.02 -20.54 -3.19
CA THR A 46 -33.93 -20.21 -4.62
C THR A 46 -34.93 -19.13 -5.04
N ALA A 47 -36.17 -19.20 -4.55
CA ALA A 47 -37.20 -18.19 -4.81
C ALA A 47 -36.81 -16.82 -4.24
N LEU A 48 -36.26 -16.78 -3.01
CA LEU A 48 -35.79 -15.55 -2.40
C LEU A 48 -34.57 -14.96 -3.13
N GLU A 49 -33.63 -15.79 -3.57
CA GLU A 49 -32.51 -15.34 -4.41
C GLU A 49 -32.99 -14.71 -5.71
N ASN A 50 -33.94 -15.36 -6.40
CA ASN A 50 -34.53 -14.82 -7.63
C ASN A 50 -35.27 -13.51 -7.36
N MET A 51 -36.00 -13.41 -6.26
CA MET A 51 -36.65 -12.16 -5.84
C MET A 51 -35.63 -11.03 -5.58
N ILE A 52 -34.49 -11.31 -4.96
CA ILE A 52 -33.40 -10.34 -4.75
C ILE A 52 -32.81 -9.91 -6.10
N ARG A 53 -32.56 -10.86 -7.02
CA ARG A 53 -32.06 -10.57 -8.37
C ARG A 53 -33.01 -9.63 -9.14
N LEU A 54 -34.32 -9.87 -9.07
CA LEU A 54 -35.31 -9.00 -9.71
C LEU A 54 -35.23 -7.56 -9.19
N HIS A 55 -35.14 -7.36 -7.87
CA HIS A 55 -34.99 -6.02 -7.31
C HIS A 55 -33.67 -5.34 -7.71
N LEU A 56 -32.56 -6.09 -7.75
CA LEU A 56 -31.28 -5.55 -8.22
C LEU A 56 -31.33 -5.12 -9.69
N ASN A 57 -32.11 -5.82 -10.51
CA ASN A 57 -32.36 -5.47 -11.92
C ASN A 57 -33.33 -4.29 -12.09
N GLY A 58 -33.87 -3.73 -11.01
CA GLY A 58 -34.84 -2.62 -11.03
C GLY A 58 -36.30 -3.06 -11.17
N GLU A 59 -36.58 -4.36 -11.18
CA GLU A 59 -37.94 -4.91 -11.18
C GLU A 59 -38.44 -5.10 -9.74
N SER A 60 -38.96 -4.03 -9.15
CA SER A 60 -39.44 -4.03 -7.76
C SER A 60 -40.57 -5.05 -7.53
N GLN A 61 -40.40 -5.91 -6.52
CA GLN A 61 -41.39 -6.90 -6.10
C GLN A 61 -41.94 -6.60 -4.70
N ASN A 62 -42.11 -5.32 -4.35
CA ASN A 62 -42.56 -4.89 -3.02
C ASN A 62 -43.93 -5.46 -2.61
N HIS A 63 -44.79 -5.82 -3.58
CA HIS A 63 -46.09 -6.43 -3.30
C HIS A 63 -46.00 -7.80 -2.60
N MET A 64 -44.83 -8.44 -2.61
CA MET A 64 -44.57 -9.73 -1.93
C MET A 64 -43.87 -9.58 -0.56
N ILE A 65 -43.63 -8.36 -0.06
CA ILE A 65 -42.98 -8.14 1.25
C ILE A 65 -43.70 -8.90 2.36
N MET A 66 -45.04 -8.84 2.41
CA MET A 66 -45.81 -9.53 3.44
C MET A 66 -45.69 -11.07 3.34
N THR A 67 -45.55 -11.62 2.13
CA THR A 67 -45.29 -13.04 1.93
C THR A 67 -43.94 -13.44 2.52
N VAL A 68 -42.90 -12.63 2.31
CA VAL A 68 -41.57 -12.87 2.90
C VAL A 68 -41.62 -12.77 4.44
N ILE A 69 -42.32 -11.78 4.97
CA ILE A 69 -42.48 -11.62 6.43
C ILE A 69 -43.17 -12.84 7.05
N LYS A 70 -44.26 -13.30 6.43
CA LYS A 70 -45.09 -14.37 7.00
C LYS A 70 -44.46 -15.76 6.87
N TYR A 71 -43.88 -16.08 5.72
CA TYR A 71 -43.50 -17.46 5.40
C TYR A 71 -42.00 -17.73 5.45
N ILE A 72 -41.17 -16.69 5.35
CA ILE A 72 -39.71 -16.83 5.21
C ILE A 72 -38.97 -16.33 6.44
N THR A 73 -39.35 -15.16 6.98
CA THR A 73 -38.69 -14.57 8.15
C THR A 73 -38.71 -15.48 9.39
N PRO A 74 -39.77 -16.27 9.67
CA PRO A 74 -39.78 -17.21 10.80
C PRO A 74 -38.90 -18.45 10.61
N VAL A 75 -38.35 -18.69 9.42
CA VAL A 75 -37.56 -19.89 9.13
C VAL A 75 -36.17 -19.75 9.75
N GLU A 76 -35.75 -20.74 10.54
CA GLU A 76 -34.49 -20.70 11.29
C GLU A 76 -33.25 -21.08 10.48
N ASP A 77 -33.43 -21.51 9.23
CA ASP A 77 -32.31 -21.89 8.36
C ASP A 77 -31.34 -20.72 8.14
N HIS A 78 -30.04 -20.99 8.32
CA HIS A 78 -29.00 -19.96 8.29
C HIS A 78 -28.86 -19.29 6.91
N LEU A 79 -29.04 -20.04 5.82
CA LEU A 79 -28.98 -19.50 4.47
C LEU A 79 -30.18 -18.58 4.24
N ILE A 80 -31.37 -19.02 4.61
CA ILE A 80 -32.59 -18.21 4.50
C ILE A 80 -32.47 -16.93 5.33
N LYS A 81 -32.04 -16.99 6.59
CA LYS A 81 -31.85 -15.79 7.42
C LYS A 81 -30.90 -14.78 6.78
N LYS A 82 -29.79 -15.26 6.22
CA LYS A 82 -28.84 -14.41 5.50
C LYS A 82 -29.47 -13.78 4.26
N LEU A 83 -30.20 -14.55 3.47
CA LEU A 83 -30.89 -14.06 2.28
C LEU A 83 -31.99 -13.05 2.64
N VAL A 84 -32.70 -13.25 3.76
CA VAL A 84 -33.72 -12.32 4.26
C VAL A 84 -33.09 -10.96 4.59
N LEU A 85 -31.92 -10.93 5.23
CA LEU A 85 -31.21 -9.67 5.48
C LEU A 85 -30.75 -8.97 4.19
N TYR A 86 -30.30 -9.73 3.19
CA TYR A 86 -29.99 -9.17 1.86
C TYR A 86 -31.24 -8.65 1.14
N PHE A 87 -32.35 -9.37 1.25
CA PHE A 87 -33.62 -8.92 0.73
C PHE A 87 -34.02 -7.58 1.34
N TRP A 88 -33.92 -7.44 2.66
CA TRP A 88 -34.19 -6.16 3.33
C TRP A 88 -33.23 -5.05 2.93
N GLU A 89 -32.01 -5.36 2.49
CA GLU A 89 -31.05 -4.38 1.98
C GLU A 89 -31.49 -3.75 0.66
N VAL A 90 -32.12 -4.54 -0.23
CA VAL A 90 -32.41 -4.12 -1.61
C VAL A 90 -33.84 -3.55 -1.77
N VAL A 91 -34.79 -3.99 -0.97
CA VAL A 91 -36.20 -3.56 -1.02
C VAL A 91 -36.37 -2.07 -0.73
N ASP A 92 -37.29 -1.40 -1.43
CA ASP A 92 -37.67 -0.02 -1.09
C ASP A 92 -38.47 -0.01 0.22
N ARG A 93 -37.93 0.64 1.24
CA ARG A 93 -38.52 0.68 2.59
C ARG A 93 -39.47 1.87 2.79
N THR A 94 -39.53 2.77 1.82
CA THR A 94 -40.33 4.01 1.87
C THR A 94 -41.45 3.98 0.85
N ASP A 95 -42.56 4.62 1.18
CA ASP A 95 -43.61 4.90 0.21
C ASP A 95 -43.19 6.03 -0.76
N LYS A 96 -44.04 6.34 -1.74
CA LYS A 96 -43.86 7.41 -2.73
C LYS A 96 -43.66 8.79 -2.08
N ASP A 97 -44.21 8.98 -0.90
CA ASP A 97 -44.09 10.22 -0.11
C ASP A 97 -42.82 10.26 0.77
N GLY A 98 -41.98 9.21 0.72
CA GLY A 98 -40.74 9.11 1.50
C GLY A 98 -40.93 8.62 2.95
N ASN A 99 -42.16 8.34 3.38
CA ASN A 99 -42.45 7.80 4.71
C ASN A 99 -42.11 6.30 4.80
N LEU A 100 -41.65 5.83 5.96
CA LEU A 100 -41.37 4.41 6.19
C LEU A 100 -42.66 3.57 6.04
N LEU A 101 -42.57 2.46 5.31
CA LEU A 101 -43.69 1.53 5.17
C LEU A 101 -44.09 0.97 6.54
N SER A 102 -45.38 1.00 6.88
CA SER A 102 -45.90 0.51 8.18
C SER A 102 -45.53 -0.95 8.47
N VAL A 103 -45.38 -1.75 7.42
CA VAL A 103 -44.96 -3.15 7.47
C VAL A 103 -43.53 -3.32 8.04
N MET A 104 -42.68 -2.29 7.96
CA MET A 104 -41.31 -2.31 8.50
C MET A 104 -41.27 -2.49 10.02
N ILE A 105 -42.34 -2.16 10.74
CA ILE A 105 -42.46 -2.39 12.19
C ILE A 105 -42.29 -3.87 12.53
N LEU A 106 -42.83 -4.77 11.70
CA LEU A 106 -42.69 -6.21 11.90
C LEU A 106 -41.22 -6.63 11.80
N ILE A 107 -40.49 -6.04 10.86
CA ILE A 107 -39.06 -6.29 10.68
C ILE A 107 -38.27 -5.82 11.90
N CYS A 108 -38.59 -4.64 12.46
CA CYS A 108 -37.98 -4.18 13.72
C CYS A 108 -38.10 -5.24 14.83
N SER A 109 -39.28 -5.86 14.95
CA SER A 109 -39.50 -6.91 15.95
C SER A 109 -38.63 -8.14 15.69
N PHE A 110 -38.49 -8.58 14.45
CA PHE A 110 -37.65 -9.72 14.09
C PHE A 110 -36.17 -9.43 14.34
N LEU A 111 -35.67 -8.27 13.89
CA LEU A 111 -34.29 -7.86 14.10
C LEU A 111 -33.96 -7.75 15.60
N ARG A 112 -34.88 -7.19 16.39
CA ARG A 112 -34.72 -7.13 17.85
C ARG A 112 -34.60 -8.53 18.47
N ASN A 113 -35.48 -9.45 18.08
CA ASN A 113 -35.43 -10.83 18.57
C ASN A 113 -34.13 -11.53 18.17
N ASP A 114 -33.66 -11.32 16.93
CA ASP A 114 -32.38 -11.87 16.47
C ASP A 114 -31.19 -11.33 17.28
N LEU A 115 -31.23 -10.05 17.70
CA LEU A 115 -30.16 -9.42 18.48
C LEU A 115 -30.16 -9.82 19.96
N GLN A 116 -31.33 -10.05 20.56
CA GLN A 116 -31.44 -10.27 22.02
C GLN A 116 -31.55 -11.75 22.39
N HIS A 117 -32.31 -12.53 21.63
CA HIS A 117 -32.74 -13.86 22.03
C HIS A 117 -32.14 -14.98 21.19
N HIS A 118 -31.59 -14.69 20.01
CA HIS A 118 -31.06 -15.73 19.14
C HIS A 118 -29.84 -16.41 19.78
N PRO A 119 -29.79 -17.76 19.85
CA PRO A 119 -28.65 -18.45 20.44
C PRO A 119 -27.40 -18.38 19.56
N ASN A 120 -27.57 -18.33 18.23
CA ASN A 120 -26.44 -18.32 17.29
C ASN A 120 -25.84 -16.92 17.13
N GLU A 121 -24.55 -16.79 17.44
CA GLU A 121 -23.75 -15.58 17.34
C GLU A 121 -23.54 -15.11 15.90
N TYR A 122 -23.52 -16.04 14.94
CA TYR A 122 -23.44 -15.73 13.52
C TYR A 122 -24.65 -14.90 13.06
N VAL A 123 -25.85 -15.30 13.48
CA VAL A 123 -27.08 -14.59 13.13
C VAL A 123 -27.09 -13.20 13.77
N ARG A 124 -26.71 -13.07 15.05
CA ARG A 124 -26.52 -11.76 15.71
C ARG A 124 -25.55 -10.88 14.93
N GLY A 125 -24.38 -11.41 14.55
CA GLY A 125 -23.38 -10.67 13.80
C GLY A 125 -23.84 -10.25 12.40
N LEU A 126 -24.57 -11.11 11.68
CA LEU A 126 -25.19 -10.74 10.40
C LEU A 126 -26.20 -9.61 10.56
N THR A 127 -27.06 -9.68 11.57
CA THR A 127 -28.05 -8.65 11.87
C THR A 127 -27.37 -7.32 12.22
N LEU A 128 -26.31 -7.33 13.05
CA LEU A 128 -25.52 -6.14 13.35
C LEU A 128 -24.87 -5.54 12.10
N ARG A 129 -24.35 -6.36 11.18
CA ARG A 129 -23.79 -5.89 9.90
C ARG A 129 -24.84 -5.29 8.98
N PHE A 130 -26.05 -5.85 8.98
CA PHE A 130 -27.18 -5.29 8.24
C PHE A 130 -27.52 -3.88 8.75
N LEU A 131 -27.51 -3.68 10.07
CA LEU A 131 -27.79 -2.38 10.68
C LEU A 131 -26.80 -1.28 10.29
N CYS A 132 -25.55 -1.62 9.96
CA CYS A 132 -24.59 -0.64 9.43
C CYS A 132 -25.10 0.05 8.15
N LYS A 133 -25.96 -0.63 7.39
CA LYS A 133 -26.46 -0.17 6.08
C LYS A 133 -27.84 0.49 6.14
N VAL A 134 -28.56 0.36 7.26
CA VAL A 134 -29.88 0.97 7.42
C VAL A 134 -29.75 2.50 7.45
N LYS A 135 -30.65 3.19 6.75
CA LYS A 135 -30.65 4.66 6.62
C LYS A 135 -31.87 5.31 7.26
N GLU A 136 -32.90 4.52 7.56
CA GLU A 136 -34.16 4.99 8.08
C GLU A 136 -34.09 5.10 9.60
N ARG A 137 -34.24 6.31 10.13
CA ARG A 137 -34.13 6.61 11.57
C ARG A 137 -35.10 5.78 12.39
N ASP A 138 -36.37 5.74 11.98
CA ASP A 138 -37.46 5.07 12.68
C ASP A 138 -37.27 3.54 12.77
N LEU A 139 -36.48 2.95 11.87
CA LEU A 139 -36.12 1.53 11.89
C LEU A 139 -34.97 1.25 12.86
N VAL A 140 -34.07 2.21 13.04
CA VAL A 140 -32.86 2.06 13.88
C VAL A 140 -33.13 2.39 15.34
N GLU A 141 -33.93 3.42 15.61
CA GLU A 141 -34.24 3.90 16.97
C GLU A 141 -34.72 2.79 17.92
N PRO A 142 -35.62 1.87 17.53
CA PRO A 142 -36.06 0.78 18.40
C PRO A 142 -34.98 -0.29 18.67
N LEU A 143 -33.88 -0.28 17.91
CA LEU A 143 -32.80 -1.27 17.94
C LEU A 143 -31.55 -0.80 18.68
N ILE A 144 -31.47 0.47 19.10
CA ILE A 144 -30.33 1.04 19.79
C ILE A 144 -29.97 0.26 21.07
N GLY A 145 -30.94 0.05 21.96
CA GLY A 145 -30.74 -0.72 23.19
C GLY A 145 -30.19 -2.13 22.93
N PRO A 146 -30.84 -2.94 22.07
CA PRO A 146 -30.32 -4.25 21.63
C PRO A 146 -28.90 -4.21 21.06
N VAL A 147 -28.56 -3.21 20.25
CA VAL A 147 -27.21 -3.06 19.67
C VAL A 147 -26.17 -2.81 20.77
N LEU A 148 -26.45 -1.88 21.69
CA LEU A 148 -25.54 -1.56 22.80
C LEU A 148 -25.36 -2.74 23.76
N GLN A 149 -26.41 -3.52 24.03
CA GLN A 149 -26.31 -4.75 24.83
C GLN A 149 -25.29 -5.75 24.25
N ASN A 150 -25.21 -5.85 22.92
CA ASN A 150 -24.28 -6.76 22.25
C ASN A 150 -22.81 -6.31 22.34
N LEU A 151 -22.50 -5.10 22.81
CA LEU A 151 -21.13 -4.69 23.14
C LEU A 151 -20.55 -5.49 24.31
N LYS A 152 -21.39 -6.01 25.21
CA LYS A 152 -20.99 -6.78 26.40
C LYS A 152 -21.10 -8.29 26.19
N HIS A 153 -21.27 -8.75 24.95
CA HIS A 153 -21.41 -10.17 24.64
C HIS A 153 -20.10 -10.96 24.93
N SER A 154 -20.19 -12.22 25.33
CA SER A 154 -19.03 -13.08 25.63
C SER A 154 -18.12 -13.31 24.41
N GLU A 155 -18.73 -13.51 23.24
CA GLU A 155 -18.04 -13.76 21.98
C GLU A 155 -17.55 -12.49 21.28
N SER A 156 -16.25 -12.46 20.95
CA SER A 156 -15.61 -11.31 20.28
C SER A 156 -16.18 -11.04 18.89
N TYR A 157 -16.65 -12.09 18.19
CA TYR A 157 -17.30 -11.94 16.89
C TYR A 157 -18.53 -11.02 16.97
N VAL A 158 -19.35 -11.16 18.02
CA VAL A 158 -20.54 -10.33 18.22
C VAL A 158 -20.13 -8.92 18.59
N ARG A 159 -19.24 -8.75 19.57
CA ARG A 159 -18.74 -7.42 20.00
C ARG A 159 -18.14 -6.63 18.84
N ARG A 160 -17.30 -7.27 18.02
CA ARG A 160 -16.70 -6.65 16.82
C ARG A 160 -17.75 -6.07 15.88
N ASN A 161 -18.82 -6.81 15.61
CA ASN A 161 -19.91 -6.36 14.74
C ASN A 161 -20.80 -5.33 15.43
N ALA A 162 -20.98 -5.43 16.75
CA ALA A 162 -21.73 -4.45 17.53
C ALA A 162 -21.03 -3.08 17.49
N VAL A 163 -19.71 -3.05 17.66
CA VAL A 163 -18.92 -1.83 17.51
C VAL A 163 -19.02 -1.23 16.10
N LEU A 164 -19.04 -2.05 15.05
CA LEU A 164 -19.25 -1.56 13.68
C LEU A 164 -20.65 -0.96 13.50
N ALA A 165 -21.67 -1.59 14.07
CA ALA A 165 -23.04 -1.09 14.05
C ALA A 165 -23.13 0.24 14.80
N VAL A 166 -22.55 0.33 16.00
CA VAL A 166 -22.49 1.56 16.80
C VAL A 166 -21.78 2.67 16.02
N HIS A 167 -20.62 2.40 15.42
CA HIS A 167 -19.91 3.38 14.58
C HIS A 167 -20.81 3.87 13.44
N ALA A 168 -21.41 2.96 12.68
CA ALA A 168 -22.22 3.31 11.52
C ALA A 168 -23.51 4.07 11.90
N ILE A 169 -24.14 3.73 13.03
CA ILE A 169 -25.35 4.40 13.52
C ILE A 169 -24.98 5.76 14.11
N TYR A 170 -24.00 5.84 15.01
CA TYR A 170 -23.55 7.10 15.61
C TYR A 170 -23.13 8.12 14.55
N GLY A 171 -22.43 7.67 13.50
CA GLY A 171 -22.04 8.55 12.39
C GLY A 171 -23.21 9.15 11.60
N LYS A 172 -24.41 8.53 11.63
CA LYS A 172 -25.62 9.02 10.96
C LYS A 172 -26.57 9.75 11.92
N PHE A 173 -26.72 9.22 13.13
CA PHE A 173 -27.67 9.64 14.15
C PHE A 173 -27.00 9.73 15.53
N PRO A 174 -26.11 10.72 15.76
CA PRO A 174 -25.40 10.86 17.04
C PRO A 174 -26.36 11.05 18.22
N ASP A 175 -27.49 11.71 17.99
CA ASP A 175 -28.51 12.04 18.98
C ASP A 175 -29.26 10.83 19.53
N LEU A 176 -29.30 9.71 18.80
CA LEU A 176 -29.93 8.47 19.26
C LEU A 176 -29.10 7.71 20.30
N MET A 177 -27.80 8.00 20.40
CA MET A 177 -26.87 7.28 21.29
C MET A 177 -25.74 8.20 21.78
N PRO A 178 -26.07 9.27 22.54
CA PRO A 178 -25.08 10.27 22.97
C PRO A 178 -23.95 9.67 23.81
N ASP A 179 -24.25 8.63 24.61
CA ASP A 179 -23.29 7.98 25.51
C ASP A 179 -22.47 6.87 24.83
N ALA A 180 -22.67 6.64 23.52
CA ALA A 180 -21.96 5.58 22.80
C ALA A 180 -20.42 5.75 22.81
N PRO A 181 -19.84 6.96 22.62
CA PRO A 181 -18.40 7.13 22.69
C PRO A 181 -17.80 6.74 24.06
N GLU A 182 -18.52 6.99 25.15
CA GLU A 182 -18.11 6.62 26.51
C GLU A 182 -18.09 5.10 26.68
N GLN A 183 -19.16 4.43 26.25
CA GLN A 183 -19.26 2.97 26.33
C GLN A 183 -18.22 2.27 25.45
N ILE A 184 -17.88 2.82 24.28
CA ILE A 184 -16.81 2.28 23.43
C ILE A 184 -15.45 2.48 24.07
N GLU A 185 -15.19 3.64 24.67
CA GLU A 185 -13.94 3.90 25.38
C GLU A 185 -13.75 2.93 26.56
N GLU A 186 -14.78 2.73 27.38
CA GLU A 186 -14.78 1.74 28.46
C GLU A 186 -14.53 0.31 27.95
N LEU A 187 -15.22 -0.08 26.87
CA LEU A 187 -15.02 -1.39 26.24
C LEU A 187 -13.56 -1.59 25.81
N LEU A 188 -12.92 -0.57 25.25
CA LEU A 188 -11.56 -0.67 24.73
C LEU A 188 -10.51 -0.90 25.83
N LEU A 189 -10.76 -0.46 27.07
CA LEU A 189 -9.84 -0.65 28.18
C LEU A 189 -9.71 -2.12 28.58
N ASP A 190 -10.80 -2.88 28.48
CA ASP A 190 -10.85 -4.30 28.85
C ASP A 190 -10.75 -5.27 27.65
N GLU A 191 -10.92 -4.76 26.42
CA GLU A 191 -10.98 -5.60 25.23
C GLU A 191 -9.62 -6.21 24.86
N ARG A 192 -9.61 -7.51 24.59
CA ARG A 192 -8.43 -8.29 24.19
C ARG A 192 -8.43 -8.63 22.71
N ASP A 193 -9.59 -8.70 22.08
CA ASP A 193 -9.71 -9.00 20.65
C ASP A 193 -9.23 -7.82 19.79
N VAL A 194 -8.21 -8.09 18.96
CA VAL A 194 -7.56 -7.08 18.10
C VAL A 194 -8.56 -6.42 17.14
N SER A 195 -9.51 -7.19 16.59
CA SER A 195 -10.46 -6.66 15.60
C SER A 195 -11.51 -5.75 16.24
N THR A 196 -12.03 -6.14 17.41
CA THR A 196 -12.98 -5.34 18.19
C THR A 196 -12.31 -4.07 18.67
N ARG A 197 -11.08 -4.17 19.19
CA ARG A 197 -10.27 -3.02 19.60
C ARG A 197 -10.03 -2.05 18.46
N ARG A 198 -9.62 -2.54 17.29
CA ARG A 198 -9.44 -1.71 16.08
C ARG A 198 -10.72 -0.97 15.70
N ASN A 199 -11.85 -1.68 15.62
CA ASN A 199 -13.11 -1.06 15.23
C ASN A 199 -13.56 0.03 16.22
N GLY A 200 -13.36 -0.19 17.52
CA GLY A 200 -13.75 0.78 18.55
C GLY A 200 -12.84 1.99 18.51
N PHE A 201 -11.54 1.76 18.37
CA PHE A 201 -10.58 2.84 18.21
C PHE A 201 -10.84 3.66 16.93
N ASP A 202 -11.13 3.02 15.80
CA ASP A 202 -11.48 3.71 14.54
C ASP A 202 -12.74 4.57 14.71
N MET A 203 -13.73 4.10 15.47
CA MET A 203 -14.94 4.86 15.79
C MET A 203 -14.60 6.11 16.61
N LEU A 204 -13.86 5.97 17.70
CA LEU A 204 -13.43 7.11 18.51
C LEU A 204 -12.57 8.08 17.70
N ALA A 205 -11.59 7.57 16.94
CA ALA A 205 -10.67 8.37 16.14
C ALA A 205 -11.41 9.25 15.11
N LYS A 206 -12.49 8.72 14.52
CA LYS A 206 -13.28 9.44 13.52
C LYS A 206 -14.34 10.36 14.14
N CYS A 207 -15.01 9.93 15.19
CA CYS A 207 -16.17 10.63 15.75
C CYS A 207 -15.83 11.56 16.91
N VAL A 208 -14.92 11.13 17.81
CA VAL A 208 -14.55 11.85 19.04
C VAL A 208 -13.04 11.68 19.28
N PRO A 209 -12.18 12.37 18.50
CA PRO A 209 -10.73 12.15 18.51
C PRO A 209 -10.07 12.41 19.86
N ASP A 210 -10.64 13.28 20.71
CA ASP A 210 -10.12 13.55 22.05
C ASP A 210 -10.17 12.30 22.95
N ARG A 211 -11.23 11.49 22.85
CA ARG A 211 -11.36 10.21 23.56
C ARG A 211 -10.40 9.16 23.01
N ALA A 212 -10.21 9.12 21.70
CA ALA A 212 -9.19 8.25 21.10
C ALA A 212 -7.78 8.59 21.62
N ALA A 213 -7.47 9.89 21.75
CA ALA A 213 -6.21 10.35 22.31
C ALA A 213 -6.07 9.99 23.80
N HIS A 214 -7.14 10.14 24.58
CA HIS A 214 -7.18 9.75 25.99
C HIS A 214 -6.93 8.24 26.14
N PHE A 215 -7.70 7.40 25.44
CA PHE A 215 -7.50 5.95 25.41
C PHE A 215 -6.05 5.57 25.07
N LEU A 216 -5.45 6.13 24.01
CA LEU A 216 -4.06 5.81 23.66
C LEU A 216 -3.04 6.19 24.73
N SER A 217 -3.31 7.25 25.49
CA SER A 217 -2.41 7.71 26.53
C SER A 217 -2.40 6.71 27.70
N VAL A 218 -3.59 6.25 28.11
CA VAL A 218 -3.75 5.22 29.15
C VAL A 218 -3.21 3.86 28.67
N PHE A 219 -3.58 3.46 27.45
CA PHE A 219 -3.22 2.16 26.89
C PHE A 219 -1.71 1.96 26.75
N ARG A 220 -0.98 3.03 26.43
CA ARG A 220 0.49 3.01 26.36
C ARG A 220 1.13 2.69 27.71
N GLU A 221 0.54 3.14 28.81
CA GLU A 221 1.08 2.93 30.16
C GLU A 221 0.73 1.55 30.73
N SER A 222 -0.44 1.01 30.37
CA SER A 222 -1.00 -0.20 30.98
C SER A 222 -0.70 -1.49 30.21
N SER A 223 -0.33 -1.44 28.93
CA SER A 223 -0.20 -2.62 28.07
C SER A 223 0.97 -2.51 27.08
N ASP A 224 1.47 -3.65 26.61
CA ASP A 224 2.44 -3.66 25.52
C ASP A 224 1.76 -3.33 24.19
N LEU A 225 1.84 -2.05 23.81
CA LEU A 225 1.35 -1.54 22.54
C LEU A 225 1.88 -2.36 21.35
N VAL A 226 3.12 -2.86 21.43
CA VAL A 226 3.79 -3.56 20.32
C VAL A 226 3.09 -4.89 19.99
N GLU A 227 2.51 -5.55 20.98
CA GLU A 227 1.84 -6.85 20.84
C GLU A 227 0.33 -6.73 20.53
N SER A 228 -0.19 -5.51 20.40
CA SER A 228 -1.63 -5.23 20.28
C SER A 228 -2.26 -5.57 18.92
N GLY A 229 -1.50 -6.24 18.03
CA GLY A 229 -1.94 -6.69 16.72
C GLY A 229 -1.73 -5.66 15.61
N SER A 230 -1.32 -6.13 14.43
CA SER A 230 -0.90 -5.27 13.32
C SER A 230 -2.00 -4.32 12.83
N VAL A 231 -3.22 -4.82 12.66
CA VAL A 231 -4.32 -4.02 12.10
C VAL A 231 -4.70 -2.85 13.01
N PHE A 232 -4.69 -3.05 14.33
CA PHE A 232 -4.88 -1.99 15.31
C PHE A 232 -3.74 -0.97 15.25
N LEU A 233 -2.48 -1.43 15.20
CA LEU A 233 -1.32 -0.53 15.10
C LEU A 233 -1.33 0.35 13.85
N LEU A 234 -1.82 -0.14 12.71
CA LEU A 234 -1.98 0.68 11.50
C LEU A 234 -2.97 1.83 11.75
N SER A 235 -4.12 1.54 12.37
CA SER A 235 -5.10 2.58 12.78
C SER A 235 -4.49 3.60 13.75
N VAL A 236 -3.66 3.15 14.71
CA VAL A 236 -2.95 4.06 15.64
C VAL A 236 -2.00 4.99 14.90
N VAL A 237 -1.24 4.48 13.92
CA VAL A 237 -0.33 5.30 13.10
C VAL A 237 -1.11 6.34 12.29
N ASP A 238 -2.23 5.94 11.67
CA ASP A 238 -3.08 6.86 10.91
C ASP A 238 -3.70 7.95 11.79
N PHE A 239 -4.19 7.59 12.97
CA PHE A 239 -4.70 8.55 13.94
C PHE A 239 -3.61 9.54 14.38
N CYS A 240 -2.43 9.04 14.78
CA CYS A 240 -1.31 9.90 15.18
C CYS A 240 -0.91 10.86 14.06
N GLN A 241 -0.90 10.38 12.80
CA GLN A 241 -0.60 11.21 11.65
C GLN A 241 -1.62 12.33 11.47
N GLN A 242 -2.91 12.00 11.53
CA GLN A 242 -3.99 12.97 11.38
C GLN A 242 -3.99 13.98 12.53
N ALA A 243 -3.83 13.53 13.78
CA ALA A 243 -3.78 14.38 14.96
C ALA A 243 -2.62 15.39 14.89
N ILE A 244 -1.41 14.97 14.51
CA ILE A 244 -0.26 15.87 14.35
C ILE A 244 -0.48 16.88 13.19
N ARG A 245 -1.11 16.45 12.10
CA ARG A 245 -1.41 17.34 10.96
C ARG A 245 -2.45 18.40 11.33
N LEU A 246 -3.44 18.05 12.13
CA LEU A 246 -4.43 18.97 12.66
C LEU A 246 -3.77 19.95 13.65
N ASN A 247 -3.04 19.43 14.63
CA ASN A 247 -2.40 20.21 15.69
C ASN A 247 -0.91 19.88 15.82
N PRO A 248 -0.01 20.68 15.21
CA PRO A 248 1.44 20.45 15.27
C PRO A 248 2.06 20.51 16.68
N TYR A 249 1.36 21.08 17.66
CA TYR A 249 1.79 21.13 19.06
C TYR A 249 1.74 19.76 19.75
N ASP A 250 0.88 18.84 19.27
CA ASP A 250 0.74 17.50 19.84
C ASP A 250 1.85 16.52 19.41
N ARG A 251 2.84 16.98 18.63
CA ARG A 251 3.99 16.16 18.22
C ARG A 251 4.68 15.49 19.41
N ALA A 252 4.86 16.23 20.50
CA ALA A 252 5.53 15.70 21.70
C ALA A 252 4.76 14.52 22.33
N ARG A 253 3.44 14.49 22.17
CA ARG A 253 2.56 13.42 22.67
C ARG A 253 2.61 12.17 21.78
N TYR A 254 2.52 12.35 20.46
CA TYR A 254 2.33 11.23 19.53
C TYR A 254 3.62 10.64 18.94
N VAL A 255 4.71 11.41 18.83
CA VAL A 255 5.99 10.88 18.30
C VAL A 255 6.54 9.72 19.16
N PRO A 256 6.51 9.76 20.50
CA PRO A 256 6.92 8.62 21.32
C PRO A 256 6.07 7.36 21.08
N ILE A 257 4.77 7.53 20.79
CA ILE A 257 3.87 6.42 20.43
C ILE A 257 4.34 5.81 19.11
N LEU A 258 4.61 6.63 18.09
CA LEU A 258 5.12 6.15 16.80
C LEU A 258 6.45 5.40 16.95
N PHE A 259 7.38 5.87 17.79
CA PHE A 259 8.62 5.13 18.06
C PHE A 259 8.40 3.77 18.72
N ALA A 260 7.41 3.66 19.62
CA ALA A 260 7.02 2.37 20.19
C ALA A 260 6.43 1.44 19.12
N VAL A 261 5.53 1.94 18.27
CA VAL A 261 4.93 1.16 17.18
C VAL A 261 5.96 0.71 16.15
N LEU A 262 7.03 1.49 15.93
CA LEU A 262 8.13 1.15 15.02
C LEU A 262 8.86 -0.15 15.44
N GLN A 263 8.80 -0.54 16.72
CA GLN A 263 9.36 -1.79 17.23
C GLN A 263 8.50 -3.02 16.94
N SER A 264 7.35 -2.86 16.27
CA SER A 264 6.49 -3.98 15.87
C SER A 264 7.24 -4.99 14.99
N LYS A 265 6.89 -6.27 15.12
CA LYS A 265 7.44 -7.34 14.27
C LYS A 265 6.86 -7.32 12.85
N ASN A 266 5.75 -6.62 12.62
CA ASN A 266 5.05 -6.63 11.34
C ASN A 266 5.68 -5.62 10.34
N PRO A 267 6.17 -6.05 9.17
CA PRO A 267 6.81 -5.16 8.20
C PRO A 267 5.91 -4.03 7.68
N ALA A 268 4.61 -4.27 7.50
CA ALA A 268 3.68 -3.26 7.01
C ALA A 268 3.48 -2.13 8.03
N VAL A 269 3.36 -2.48 9.32
CA VAL A 269 3.29 -1.51 10.42
C VAL A 269 4.56 -0.67 10.49
N ARG A 270 5.73 -1.33 10.46
CA ARG A 270 7.03 -0.65 10.46
C ARG A 270 7.19 0.29 9.26
N PHE A 271 6.78 -0.15 8.06
CA PHE A 271 6.84 0.65 6.84
C PHE A 271 5.98 1.91 6.95
N GLN A 272 4.70 1.77 7.33
CA GLN A 272 3.78 2.89 7.45
C GLN A 272 4.20 3.84 8.57
N CYS A 273 4.68 3.32 9.69
CA CYS A 273 5.19 4.10 10.80
C CYS A 273 6.44 4.91 10.41
N ALA A 274 7.43 4.27 9.78
CA ALA A 274 8.63 4.93 9.26
C ALA A 274 8.27 6.03 8.25
N ALA A 275 7.40 5.72 7.28
CA ALA A 275 6.92 6.70 6.31
C ALA A 275 6.21 7.89 7.00
N THR A 276 5.42 7.62 8.03
CA THR A 276 4.74 8.65 8.82
C THR A 276 5.73 9.54 9.56
N LEU A 277 6.73 8.96 10.24
CA LEU A 277 7.79 9.70 10.92
C LEU A 277 8.55 10.64 9.97
N LEU A 278 8.83 10.22 8.74
CA LEU A 278 9.48 11.06 7.73
C LEU A 278 8.65 12.26 7.28
N THR A 279 7.33 12.12 7.29
CA THR A 279 6.42 13.21 6.91
C THR A 279 6.21 14.21 8.04
N LEU A 280 6.31 13.78 9.30
CA LEU A 280 5.93 14.59 10.46
C LEU A 280 7.12 15.13 11.28
N SER A 281 8.28 14.49 11.17
CA SER A 281 9.47 14.80 11.96
C SER A 281 10.65 15.16 11.07
N SER A 282 11.34 16.25 11.44
CA SER A 282 12.64 16.65 10.89
C SER A 282 13.81 16.25 11.80
N SER A 283 13.54 15.52 12.89
CA SER A 283 14.57 15.11 13.84
C SER A 283 15.55 14.12 13.19
N PRO A 284 16.87 14.33 13.29
CA PRO A 284 17.86 13.43 12.69
C PRO A 284 17.75 12.00 13.21
N THR A 285 17.34 11.82 14.46
CA THR A 285 17.11 10.49 15.06
C THR A 285 15.95 9.77 14.37
N ALA A 286 14.82 10.44 14.17
CA ALA A 286 13.66 9.86 13.49
C ALA A 286 13.96 9.49 12.04
N LEU A 287 14.70 10.35 11.34
CA LEU A 287 15.13 10.10 9.97
C LEU A 287 16.07 8.89 9.87
N ARG A 288 17.00 8.75 10.83
CA ARG A 288 17.93 7.62 10.88
C ARG A 288 17.21 6.31 11.16
N GLU A 289 16.34 6.28 12.17
CA GLU A 289 15.56 5.08 12.52
C GLU A 289 14.62 4.66 11.38
N ALA A 290 13.97 5.61 10.70
CA ALA A 290 13.15 5.32 9.53
C ALA A 290 13.99 4.74 8.37
N THR A 291 15.18 5.30 8.13
CA THR A 291 16.11 4.80 7.10
C THR A 291 16.55 3.37 7.40
N LEU A 292 16.96 3.10 8.65
CA LEU A 292 17.38 1.76 9.07
C LEU A 292 16.22 0.75 8.98
N THR A 293 15.00 1.17 9.34
CA THR A 293 13.80 0.35 9.19
C THR A 293 13.53 -0.04 7.75
N PHE A 294 13.64 0.92 6.81
CA PHE A 294 13.49 0.61 5.39
C PHE A 294 14.59 -0.34 4.89
N VAL A 295 15.84 -0.12 5.28
CA VAL A 295 16.93 -1.03 4.90
C VAL A 295 16.73 -2.43 5.48
N ASP A 296 16.23 -2.55 6.69
CA ASP A 296 15.89 -3.84 7.31
C ASP A 296 14.77 -4.57 6.56
N ILE A 297 13.70 -3.86 6.18
CA ILE A 297 12.62 -4.42 5.34
C ILE A 297 13.18 -4.85 3.98
N LEU A 298 14.06 -4.05 3.36
CA LEU A 298 14.69 -4.38 2.10
C LEU A 298 15.53 -5.67 2.17
N LYS A 299 16.16 -5.94 3.32
CA LYS A 299 16.96 -7.16 3.57
C LYS A 299 16.08 -8.39 3.84
N THR A 300 15.03 -8.23 4.65
CA THR A 300 14.32 -9.34 5.28
C THR A 300 13.06 -9.77 4.55
N HIS A 301 12.35 -8.86 3.87
CA HIS A 301 11.03 -9.15 3.31
C HIS A 301 11.11 -10.15 2.15
N SER A 302 10.21 -11.12 2.02
CA SER A 302 10.30 -12.13 0.95
C SER A 302 9.84 -11.62 -0.42
N ASP A 303 8.86 -10.71 -0.46
CA ASP A 303 8.30 -10.17 -1.69
C ASP A 303 9.20 -9.10 -2.32
N ASN A 304 9.60 -9.32 -3.58
CA ASN A 304 10.40 -8.38 -4.36
C ASN A 304 9.64 -7.08 -4.69
N SER A 305 8.31 -7.14 -4.86
CA SER A 305 7.48 -5.96 -5.14
C SER A 305 7.53 -4.98 -3.98
N VAL A 306 7.43 -5.48 -2.75
CA VAL A 306 7.57 -4.65 -1.53
C VAL A 306 8.98 -4.08 -1.41
N ARG A 307 10.03 -4.88 -1.69
CA ARG A 307 11.41 -4.40 -1.70
C ARG A 307 11.63 -3.27 -2.72
N LEU A 308 11.01 -3.34 -3.90
CA LEU A 308 11.07 -2.27 -4.89
C LEU A 308 10.39 -0.98 -4.41
N ILE A 309 9.21 -1.08 -3.81
CA ILE A 309 8.50 0.06 -3.19
C ILE A 309 9.38 0.73 -2.11
N VAL A 310 10.09 -0.07 -1.31
CA VAL A 310 11.02 0.44 -0.29
C VAL A 310 12.18 1.22 -0.91
N ILE A 311 12.74 0.74 -2.02
CA ILE A 311 13.83 1.45 -2.74
C ILE A 311 13.32 2.77 -3.30
N GLU A 312 12.12 2.78 -3.90
CA GLU A 312 11.49 4.03 -4.38
C GLU A 312 11.32 5.02 -3.23
N LYS A 313 10.91 4.54 -2.05
CA LYS A 313 10.79 5.39 -0.87
C LYS A 313 12.12 5.97 -0.40
N LEU A 314 13.18 5.18 -0.42
CA LEU A 314 14.54 5.63 -0.11
C LEU A 314 15.05 6.66 -1.14
N ASP A 315 14.73 6.50 -2.43
CA ASP A 315 15.10 7.49 -3.45
C ASP A 315 14.29 8.79 -3.33
N GLU A 316 13.02 8.73 -2.95
CA GLU A 316 12.22 9.93 -2.62
C GLU A 316 12.86 10.75 -1.49
N MET A 317 13.39 10.07 -0.46
CA MET A 317 14.08 10.71 0.67
C MET A 317 15.36 11.44 0.25
N ARG A 318 16.01 11.00 -0.84
CA ARG A 318 17.30 11.52 -1.29
C ARG A 318 17.34 13.03 -1.46
N LYS A 319 16.25 13.62 -1.97
CA LYS A 319 16.18 15.06 -2.24
C LYS A 319 16.26 15.91 -0.97
N ARG A 320 15.80 15.39 0.17
CA ARG A 320 15.68 16.15 1.44
C ARG A 320 16.67 15.69 2.50
N TYR A 321 17.02 14.41 2.51
CA TYR A 321 17.77 13.77 3.61
C TYR A 321 19.02 13.04 3.12
N LEU A 322 19.72 13.62 2.15
CA LEU A 322 20.89 13.03 1.50
C LEU A 322 21.98 12.61 2.51
N SER A 323 22.29 13.45 3.50
CA SER A 323 23.35 13.18 4.47
C SER A 323 23.09 11.93 5.32
N VAL A 324 21.83 11.70 5.70
CA VAL A 324 21.40 10.52 6.45
C VAL A 324 21.57 9.26 5.59
N LEU A 325 21.12 9.30 4.34
CA LEU A 325 21.27 8.18 3.41
C LEU A 325 22.74 7.88 3.09
N GLN A 326 23.58 8.91 2.94
CA GLN A 326 25.02 8.76 2.75
C GLN A 326 25.69 8.02 3.93
N SER A 327 25.20 8.26 5.16
CA SER A 327 25.67 7.55 6.35
C SER A 327 25.23 6.08 6.41
N ALA A 328 24.06 5.75 5.84
CA ALA A 328 23.51 4.40 5.76
C ALA A 328 23.99 3.61 4.53
N MET A 329 24.95 4.13 3.77
CA MET A 329 25.42 3.53 2.51
C MET A 329 25.88 2.08 2.66
N LEU A 330 26.61 1.76 3.74
CA LEU A 330 27.08 0.40 4.01
C LEU A 330 25.90 -0.57 4.24
N ASP A 331 24.90 -0.13 4.99
CA ASP A 331 23.71 -0.91 5.27
C ASP A 331 22.90 -1.15 3.99
N ILE A 332 22.81 -0.15 3.11
CA ILE A 332 22.17 -0.27 1.79
C ILE A 332 22.92 -1.27 0.90
N LEU A 333 24.26 -1.17 0.82
CA LEU A 333 25.05 -2.09 -0.01
C LEU A 333 25.03 -3.53 0.50
N SER A 334 24.82 -3.73 1.80
CA SER A 334 24.71 -5.07 2.37
C SER A 334 23.45 -5.84 1.94
N THR A 335 22.50 -5.21 1.23
CA THR A 335 21.30 -5.88 0.68
C THR A 335 21.57 -6.63 -0.63
N LEU A 336 22.69 -6.36 -1.30
CA LEU A 336 23.03 -6.91 -2.61
C LEU A 336 23.17 -8.45 -2.67
N PRO A 337 23.86 -9.13 -1.73
CA PRO A 337 24.22 -10.55 -1.90
C PRO A 337 23.05 -11.52 -2.03
N ASN A 338 21.91 -11.25 -1.38
CA ASN A 338 20.75 -12.16 -1.30
C ASN A 338 19.52 -11.58 -2.01
N SER A 339 19.73 -10.85 -3.11
CA SER A 339 18.69 -10.10 -3.82
C SER A 339 18.58 -10.52 -5.28
N SER A 340 17.36 -10.41 -5.83
CA SER A 340 17.12 -10.64 -7.26
C SER A 340 17.87 -9.62 -8.13
N THR A 341 18.12 -9.94 -9.40
CA THR A 341 18.81 -9.03 -10.33
C THR A 341 18.13 -7.67 -10.45
N ALA A 342 16.80 -7.62 -10.46
CA ALA A 342 16.04 -6.37 -10.50
C ALA A 342 16.29 -5.48 -9.26
N ILE A 343 16.31 -6.07 -8.06
CA ILE A 343 16.61 -5.36 -6.81
C ILE A 343 18.05 -4.88 -6.83
N ARG A 344 19.00 -5.74 -7.22
CA ARG A 344 20.42 -5.38 -7.29
C ARG A 344 20.65 -4.20 -8.24
N GLN A 345 20.06 -4.22 -9.43
CA GLN A 345 20.11 -3.11 -10.38
C GLN A 345 19.60 -1.80 -9.77
N ARG A 346 18.46 -1.83 -9.08
CA ARG A 346 17.85 -0.66 -8.44
C ARG A 346 18.66 -0.14 -7.26
N VAL A 347 19.17 -1.03 -6.40
CA VAL A 347 20.03 -0.67 -5.26
C VAL A 347 21.32 -0.03 -5.75
N ILE A 348 21.97 -0.57 -6.79
CA ILE A 348 23.19 0.04 -7.35
C ILE A 348 22.90 1.40 -7.96
N THR A 349 21.83 1.52 -8.76
CA THR A 349 21.43 2.79 -9.36
C THR A 349 21.19 3.86 -8.30
N PHE A 350 20.55 3.49 -7.19
CA PHE A 350 20.35 4.38 -6.05
C PHE A 350 21.66 4.68 -5.30
N ALA A 351 22.49 3.68 -5.03
CA ALA A 351 23.73 3.82 -4.26
C ALA A 351 24.73 4.77 -4.93
N VAL A 352 24.81 4.80 -6.26
CA VAL A 352 25.65 5.74 -7.03
C VAL A 352 25.34 7.20 -6.70
N GLU A 353 24.08 7.51 -6.37
CA GLU A 353 23.65 8.85 -5.97
C GLU A 353 24.09 9.24 -4.55
N LEU A 354 24.50 8.27 -3.73
CA LEU A 354 24.92 8.44 -2.34
C LEU A 354 26.44 8.44 -2.16
N VAL A 355 27.20 8.40 -3.25
CA VAL A 355 28.65 8.29 -3.20
C VAL A 355 29.30 9.60 -2.69
N THR A 356 30.16 9.44 -1.69
CA THR A 356 30.98 10.49 -1.06
C THR A 356 32.44 10.03 -0.98
N SER A 357 33.36 10.94 -0.68
CA SER A 357 34.76 10.57 -0.44
C SER A 357 34.93 9.59 0.73
N LYS A 358 33.98 9.54 1.67
CA LYS A 358 34.04 8.67 2.86
C LYS A 358 33.57 7.23 2.59
N ASN A 359 32.64 7.05 1.65
CA ASN A 359 32.02 5.74 1.37
C ASN A 359 32.37 5.17 -0.01
N MET A 360 33.21 5.86 -0.79
CA MET A 360 33.62 5.47 -2.13
C MET A 360 34.24 4.08 -2.17
N ASP A 361 35.20 3.80 -1.29
CA ASP A 361 35.91 2.52 -1.32
C ASP A 361 34.97 1.34 -1.07
N ALA A 362 34.02 1.51 -0.14
CA ALA A 362 32.99 0.51 0.11
C ALA A 362 32.08 0.30 -1.10
N PHE A 363 31.69 1.39 -1.78
CA PHE A 363 30.92 1.32 -3.02
C PHE A 363 31.66 0.56 -4.12
N VAL A 364 32.91 0.94 -4.40
CA VAL A 364 33.74 0.30 -5.44
C VAL A 364 33.97 -1.18 -5.12
N GLN A 365 34.24 -1.52 -3.86
CA GLN A 365 34.40 -2.91 -3.44
C GLN A 365 33.11 -3.72 -3.58
N ALA A 366 31.94 -3.14 -3.29
CA ALA A 366 30.66 -3.79 -3.49
C ALA A 366 30.39 -4.05 -4.98
N VAL A 367 30.60 -3.04 -5.84
CA VAL A 367 30.44 -3.18 -7.30
C VAL A 367 31.44 -4.19 -7.87
N LYS A 368 32.69 -4.21 -7.41
CA LYS A 368 33.69 -5.20 -7.83
C LYS A 368 33.26 -6.63 -7.49
N ARG A 369 32.67 -6.84 -6.30
CA ARG A 369 32.11 -8.15 -5.90
C ARG A 369 30.93 -8.55 -6.78
N GLU A 370 30.04 -7.62 -7.10
CA GLU A 370 28.90 -7.87 -7.99
C GLU A 370 29.32 -8.14 -9.44
N LEU A 371 30.33 -7.44 -9.95
CA LEU A 371 30.92 -7.70 -11.28
C LEU A 371 31.52 -9.11 -11.33
N GLY A 372 32.24 -9.52 -10.29
CA GLY A 372 32.79 -10.88 -10.17
C GLY A 372 31.71 -11.97 -10.12
N ARG A 373 30.52 -11.68 -9.58
CA ARG A 373 29.37 -12.61 -9.62
C ARG A 373 28.78 -12.69 -11.02
N ALA A 374 28.59 -11.55 -11.67
CA ALA A 374 27.99 -11.48 -13.00
C ALA A 374 28.89 -12.09 -14.10
N THR A 375 30.21 -12.12 -13.92
CA THR A 375 31.12 -12.83 -14.85
C THR A 375 31.04 -14.35 -14.80
N GLY A 376 30.56 -14.94 -13.70
CA GLY A 376 30.34 -16.39 -13.61
C GLY A 376 29.15 -16.87 -14.45
N ASP A 377 28.13 -16.02 -14.61
CA ASP A 377 26.85 -16.34 -15.28
C ASP A 377 26.81 -15.85 -16.74
N SER A 378 27.95 -15.85 -17.44
CA SER A 378 28.20 -15.04 -18.65
C SER A 378 27.44 -15.43 -19.93
N ALA A 379 26.50 -16.37 -19.89
CA ALA A 379 25.72 -16.80 -21.04
C ALA A 379 24.34 -16.11 -21.16
N ASP A 380 23.83 -15.50 -20.08
CA ASP A 380 22.49 -14.92 -20.06
C ASP A 380 22.48 -13.43 -20.43
N ALA A 381 21.56 -13.03 -21.32
CA ALA A 381 21.37 -11.64 -21.73
C ALA A 381 21.09 -10.69 -20.54
N ALA A 382 20.39 -11.19 -19.51
CA ALA A 382 20.13 -10.45 -18.27
C ALA A 382 21.39 -10.19 -17.44
N SER A 383 22.37 -11.11 -17.48
CA SER A 383 23.67 -10.94 -16.82
C SER A 383 24.48 -9.84 -17.53
N VAL A 384 24.46 -9.83 -18.88
CA VAL A 384 25.09 -8.78 -19.68
C VAL A 384 24.47 -7.41 -19.37
N GLU A 385 23.14 -7.30 -19.32
CA GLU A 385 22.46 -6.05 -18.97
C GLU A 385 22.83 -5.57 -17.55
N TYR A 386 22.88 -6.49 -16.58
CA TYR A 386 23.30 -6.15 -15.21
C TYR A 386 24.75 -5.66 -15.15
N LYS A 387 25.69 -6.30 -15.86
CA LYS A 387 27.08 -5.80 -15.97
C LYS A 387 27.13 -4.39 -16.55
N GLN A 388 26.33 -4.08 -17.57
CA GLN A 388 26.27 -2.73 -18.13
C GLN A 388 25.80 -1.70 -17.09
N VAL A 389 24.83 -2.05 -16.24
CA VAL A 389 24.41 -1.19 -15.12
C VAL A 389 25.55 -0.95 -14.13
N LEU A 390 26.32 -1.99 -13.78
CA LEU A 390 27.47 -1.87 -12.86
C LEU A 390 28.60 -0.99 -13.44
N VAL A 391 28.91 -1.15 -14.72
CA VAL A 391 29.92 -0.31 -15.41
C VAL A 391 29.46 1.14 -15.50
N ARG A 392 28.19 1.39 -15.88
CA ARG A 392 27.60 2.74 -15.90
C ARG A 392 27.60 3.40 -14.52
N ALA A 393 27.37 2.62 -13.46
CA ALA A 393 27.43 3.07 -12.07
C ALA A 393 28.83 3.54 -11.68
N LEU A 394 29.88 2.77 -12.00
CA LEU A 394 31.27 3.16 -11.79
C LEU A 394 31.66 4.40 -12.60
N SER A 395 31.26 4.45 -13.88
CA SER A 395 31.48 5.61 -14.75
C SER A 395 30.85 6.88 -14.17
N THR A 396 29.62 6.79 -13.67
CA THR A 396 28.91 7.91 -13.04
C THR A 396 29.60 8.35 -11.74
N ALA A 397 30.06 7.40 -10.92
CA ALA A 397 30.82 7.70 -9.70
C ALA A 397 32.15 8.41 -10.02
N LEU A 398 32.85 7.97 -11.08
CA LEU A 398 34.10 8.57 -11.55
C LEU A 398 33.89 10.00 -12.07
N ILE A 399 32.84 10.24 -12.86
CA ILE A 399 32.50 11.58 -13.36
C ILE A 399 32.26 12.54 -12.19
N ARG A 400 31.49 12.10 -11.18
CA ARG A 400 31.16 12.93 -10.02
C ARG A 400 32.36 13.18 -9.11
N ARG A 401 33.27 12.21 -9.00
CA ARG A 401 34.43 12.25 -8.10
C ARG A 401 35.70 11.72 -8.79
N PRO A 402 36.34 12.54 -9.64
CA PRO A 402 37.53 12.12 -10.39
C PRO A 402 38.74 11.79 -9.51
N GLN A 403 38.83 12.38 -8.31
CA GLN A 403 39.90 12.15 -7.34
C GLN A 403 40.02 10.67 -6.90
N CYS A 404 38.94 9.90 -7.04
CA CYS A 404 38.90 8.47 -6.70
C CYS A 404 39.27 7.57 -7.90
N GLY A 405 39.77 8.14 -8.99
CA GLY A 405 40.06 7.43 -10.24
C GLY A 405 41.06 6.29 -10.08
N SER A 406 42.00 6.37 -9.13
CA SER A 406 42.96 5.29 -8.84
C SER A 406 42.29 3.96 -8.45
N SER A 407 41.13 4.01 -7.80
CA SER A 407 40.37 2.82 -7.38
C SER A 407 39.41 2.33 -8.46
N ILE A 408 38.79 3.25 -9.20
CA ILE A 408 37.73 2.96 -10.18
C ILE A 408 38.28 2.56 -11.55
N LEU A 409 39.28 3.28 -12.06
CA LEU A 409 39.84 3.08 -13.41
C LEU A 409 40.34 1.64 -13.62
N PRO A 410 41.06 1.01 -12.66
CA PRO A 410 41.45 -0.38 -12.81
C PRO A 410 40.26 -1.30 -13.05
N VAL A 411 39.16 -1.13 -12.30
CA VAL A 411 37.97 -1.99 -12.40
C VAL A 411 37.24 -1.78 -13.73
N LEU A 412 37.13 -0.53 -14.19
CA LEU A 412 36.52 -0.22 -15.49
C LEU A 412 37.30 -0.84 -16.65
N LEU A 413 38.63 -0.72 -16.65
CA LEU A 413 39.48 -1.26 -17.72
C LEU A 413 39.39 -2.79 -17.83
N ASP A 414 39.29 -3.49 -16.71
CA ASP A 414 39.19 -4.95 -16.69
C ASP A 414 37.86 -5.46 -17.27
N ASN A 415 36.82 -4.62 -17.32
CA ASN A 415 35.45 -5.00 -17.72
C ASN A 415 35.00 -4.35 -19.06
N MET A 416 35.92 -3.78 -19.85
CA MET A 416 35.56 -3.12 -21.13
C MET A 416 35.21 -4.09 -22.27
N CYS A 417 35.57 -5.37 -22.15
CA CYS A 417 35.54 -6.33 -23.25
C CYS A 417 34.15 -6.93 -23.54
N ASP A 418 33.17 -6.75 -22.65
CA ASP A 418 31.91 -7.50 -22.71
C ASP A 418 30.86 -6.88 -23.67
N SER A 419 30.98 -5.59 -24.03
CA SER A 419 30.09 -4.93 -25.00
C SER A 419 30.79 -3.79 -25.74
N PRO A 420 30.78 -3.78 -27.09
CA PRO A 420 31.53 -2.79 -27.88
C PRO A 420 31.01 -1.35 -27.69
N ALA A 421 29.70 -1.17 -27.46
CA ALA A 421 29.12 0.15 -27.22
C ALA A 421 29.55 0.72 -25.86
N VAL A 422 29.40 -0.08 -24.78
CA VAL A 422 29.79 0.33 -23.43
C VAL A 422 31.30 0.52 -23.31
N GLY A 423 32.09 -0.33 -23.96
CA GLY A 423 33.55 -0.19 -24.00
C GLY A 423 34.00 1.11 -24.67
N SER A 424 33.29 1.55 -25.73
CA SER A 424 33.57 2.83 -26.38
C SER A 424 33.28 4.02 -25.45
N ASP A 425 32.12 4.03 -24.80
CA ASP A 425 31.72 5.09 -23.86
C ASP A 425 32.69 5.19 -22.67
N VAL A 426 33.10 4.04 -22.12
CA VAL A 426 34.08 3.98 -21.03
C VAL A 426 35.43 4.53 -21.49
N MET A 427 35.90 4.19 -22.69
CA MET A 427 37.18 4.69 -23.20
C MET A 427 37.17 6.21 -23.42
N VAL A 428 36.06 6.75 -23.91
CA VAL A 428 35.87 8.21 -24.04
C VAL A 428 35.93 8.87 -22.66
N LEU A 429 35.24 8.32 -21.67
CA LEU A 429 35.28 8.81 -20.30
C LEU A 429 36.68 8.74 -19.69
N VAL A 430 37.37 7.62 -19.83
CA VAL A 430 38.75 7.45 -19.32
C VAL A 430 39.66 8.51 -19.93
N LYS A 431 39.56 8.75 -21.25
CA LYS A 431 40.33 9.79 -21.92
C LYS A 431 40.04 11.19 -21.37
N GLU A 432 38.78 11.50 -21.09
CA GLU A 432 38.37 12.78 -20.50
C GLU A 432 38.91 12.95 -19.07
N VAL A 433 38.79 11.93 -18.24
CA VAL A 433 39.29 11.94 -16.85
C VAL A 433 40.81 12.09 -16.82
N LEU A 434 41.54 11.35 -17.65
CA LEU A 434 43.00 11.45 -17.76
C LEU A 434 43.48 12.79 -18.31
N ARG A 435 42.67 13.45 -19.15
CA ARG A 435 42.97 14.81 -19.62
C ARG A 435 42.90 15.79 -18.45
N SER A 436 41.86 15.67 -17.63
CA SER A 436 41.60 16.57 -16.50
C SER A 436 42.46 16.29 -15.26
N HIS A 437 42.93 15.04 -15.09
CA HIS A 437 43.71 14.57 -13.93
C HIS A 437 45.01 13.87 -14.40
N PRO A 438 46.07 14.65 -14.71
CA PRO A 438 47.32 14.13 -15.24
C PRO A 438 48.01 13.08 -14.36
N GLU A 439 47.83 13.15 -13.04
CA GLU A 439 48.41 12.27 -12.03
C GLU A 439 47.97 10.80 -12.18
N LEU A 440 46.83 10.53 -12.80
CA LEU A 440 46.32 9.18 -13.02
C LEU A 440 46.85 8.52 -14.31
N ARG A 441 47.56 9.28 -15.18
CA ARG A 441 47.97 8.83 -16.51
C ARG A 441 48.96 7.67 -16.47
N GLU A 442 50.00 7.78 -15.66
CA GLU A 442 51.09 6.80 -15.65
C GLU A 442 50.58 5.41 -15.27
N GLN A 443 49.83 5.33 -14.16
CA GLN A 443 49.22 4.09 -13.68
C GLN A 443 48.22 3.50 -14.67
N THR A 444 47.36 4.34 -15.27
CA THR A 444 46.34 3.89 -16.22
C THR A 444 46.94 3.41 -17.54
N MET A 445 47.96 4.11 -18.05
CA MET A 445 48.67 3.73 -19.27
C MET A 445 49.46 2.43 -19.09
N HIS A 446 50.05 2.21 -17.91
CA HIS A 446 50.69 0.94 -17.57
C HIS A 446 49.66 -0.21 -17.62
N LYS A 447 48.47 -0.01 -17.05
CA LYS A 447 47.41 -1.02 -17.05
C LYS A 447 46.85 -1.30 -18.46
N LEU A 448 46.62 -0.26 -19.27
CA LEU A 448 46.17 -0.39 -20.66
C LEU A 448 47.15 -1.16 -21.55
N ARG A 449 48.46 -1.02 -21.30
CA ARG A 449 49.50 -1.81 -21.99
C ARG A 449 49.46 -3.29 -21.58
N GLY A 450 49.16 -3.57 -20.32
CA GLY A 450 49.04 -4.94 -19.79
C GLY A 450 47.72 -5.64 -20.11
N SER A 451 46.62 -4.90 -20.28
CA SER A 451 45.29 -5.43 -20.64
C SER A 451 45.10 -5.60 -22.16
N SER A 452 46.13 -5.32 -22.97
CA SER A 452 46.15 -5.66 -24.39
C SER A 452 45.94 -7.17 -24.52
N PRO A 453 44.91 -7.65 -25.24
CA PRO A 453 44.85 -9.06 -25.58
C PRO A 453 46.13 -9.41 -26.32
N SER A 454 46.72 -10.56 -25.99
CA SER A 454 47.63 -11.25 -26.91
C SER A 454 47.01 -11.20 -28.32
N SER A 455 47.75 -10.60 -29.25
CA SER A 455 47.33 -10.36 -30.63
C SER A 455 46.62 -11.56 -31.27
N PRO A 456 45.64 -11.31 -32.16
CA PRO A 456 46.05 -11.14 -33.54
C PRO A 456 45.57 -9.81 -34.13
N ARG A 457 46.38 -9.32 -35.07
CA ARG A 457 46.30 -8.03 -35.77
C ARG A 457 44.87 -7.61 -36.18
N PRO A 458 44.55 -6.30 -36.19
CA PRO A 458 43.25 -5.82 -36.63
C PRO A 458 43.18 -5.74 -38.16
N ALA A 459 42.43 -6.64 -38.78
CA ALA A 459 41.86 -6.40 -40.10
C ALA A 459 40.46 -5.79 -39.93
N SER A 460 40.37 -4.49 -39.64
CA SER A 460 39.14 -3.68 -39.88
C SER A 460 39.22 -2.22 -39.39
N CYS A 461 40.20 -1.81 -38.59
CA CYS A 461 40.27 -0.43 -38.08
C CYS A 461 40.95 0.57 -39.05
N ALA A 462 40.55 0.55 -40.32
CA ALA A 462 41.05 1.48 -41.35
C ALA A 462 39.95 2.37 -41.96
N ARG A 463 38.76 2.47 -41.34
CA ARG A 463 37.65 3.28 -41.90
C ARG A 463 37.17 4.48 -41.06
N CYS A 464 37.72 4.74 -39.88
CA CYS A 464 37.25 5.88 -39.05
C CYS A 464 38.16 7.13 -39.07
N CYS A 465 39.32 7.09 -39.72
CA CYS A 465 40.16 8.28 -39.93
C CYS A 465 40.10 8.72 -41.40
N GLY A 466 38.99 9.34 -41.81
CA GLY A 466 38.92 9.86 -43.17
C GLY A 466 37.56 10.42 -43.57
N SER A 467 36.94 11.30 -42.78
CA SER A 467 35.90 12.22 -43.27
C SER A 467 35.38 13.15 -42.17
N SER A 468 36.14 14.20 -41.82
CA SER A 468 35.55 15.47 -41.36
C SER A 468 36.63 16.55 -41.31
N ALA A 469 36.94 17.12 -42.46
CA ALA A 469 37.58 18.44 -42.51
C ALA A 469 37.09 19.17 -43.76
N ARG A 470 36.25 20.19 -43.49
CA ARG A 470 35.94 21.41 -44.28
C ARG A 470 34.53 21.49 -44.81
N THR A 471 33.67 22.17 -44.05
CA THR A 471 32.74 23.18 -44.59
C THR A 471 32.40 24.22 -43.51
N ARG A 472 32.31 25.49 -43.93
CA ARG A 472 31.95 26.75 -43.20
C ARG A 472 33.14 27.47 -42.53
N ARG A 473 33.48 28.75 -42.82
CA ARG A 473 32.70 29.92 -43.28
C ARG A 473 33.63 31.04 -43.85
N ARG A 474 33.23 31.64 -45.00
CA ARG A 474 33.18 33.08 -45.43
C ARG A 474 34.42 34.02 -45.32
N PRO A 475 34.42 35.23 -45.93
CA PRO A 475 34.03 35.68 -47.29
C PRO A 475 35.07 36.65 -47.93
N ARG A 476 34.81 37.09 -49.18
CA ARG A 476 35.22 38.37 -49.86
C ARG A 476 36.11 38.26 -51.12
N SER A 477 35.52 38.85 -52.17
CA SER A 477 36.06 39.80 -53.16
C SER A 477 37.11 39.40 -54.19
N SER A 478 36.73 39.76 -55.43
CA SER A 478 37.50 40.45 -56.48
C SER A 478 38.41 39.66 -57.42
N ARG A 479 37.98 39.71 -58.70
CA ARG A 479 38.75 40.00 -59.92
C ARG A 479 39.73 38.93 -60.44
N ARG A 480 39.42 38.51 -61.67
CA ARG A 480 40.28 38.15 -62.82
C ARG A 480 41.70 38.79 -62.78
N PRO A 481 42.74 38.23 -63.45
CA PRO A 481 42.66 37.86 -64.88
C PRO A 481 43.51 36.66 -65.36
N SER A 482 43.37 36.38 -66.68
CA SER A 482 44.36 35.81 -67.62
C SER A 482 44.91 34.41 -67.34
N SER A 483 45.17 33.52 -68.28
CA SER A 483 45.08 33.43 -69.75
C SER A 483 45.67 32.05 -70.08
N CYS A 484 45.17 31.45 -71.17
CA CYS A 484 45.58 30.17 -71.76
C CYS A 484 45.12 28.90 -71.04
#